data_AF-A0A7X7KDR3-F1
#
_entry.id   AF-A0A7X7KDR3-F1
#
_cell.length_a   1.000
_cell.length_b   1.000
_cell.length_c   1.000
_cell.angle_alpha   90.00
_cell.angle_beta   90.00
_cell.angle_gamma   90.00
#
_symmetry.space_group_name_H-M   'P 1'
#
loop_
_entity.id
_entity.type
_entity.pdbx_description
1 polymer ?
#
loop_
_entity_poly.entity_id
_entity_poly.type
_entity_poly.pdbx_seq_one_letter_code
_entity_poly.pdbx_strand_id
1 'polypeptide(L)'
;IQAFHGLAYVFFMIGGQFFVGAMAPEAIGASAQSLIFIATSGIGLFLGTQLAGYVMSRNSEGETFQWRKIWAVPLAITLAGAIAFAVFFRVPSPEEFKIESNKPIAEQAMLNGV
;
A
#
# COMPACT_ATOMS: atom_id res chain seq x y z
N ILE A 1 3.26 -16.84 -15.70
CA ILE A 1 3.57 -15.78 -14.70
C ILE A 1 2.49 -14.70 -14.59
N GLN A 2 1.76 -14.35 -15.66
CA GLN A 2 0.71 -13.31 -15.57
C GLN A 2 -0.45 -13.62 -14.60
N ALA A 3 -0.81 -14.89 -14.38
CA ALA A 3 -1.85 -15.27 -13.43
C ALA A 3 -1.53 -14.86 -11.98
N PHE A 4 -0.25 -14.95 -11.55
CA PHE A 4 0.18 -14.48 -10.23
C PHE A 4 0.17 -12.96 -10.10
N HIS A 5 0.38 -12.25 -11.21
CA HIS A 5 0.25 -10.78 -11.25
C HIS A 5 -1.19 -10.33 -10.95
N GLY A 6 -2.18 -10.97 -11.56
CA GLY A 6 -3.59 -10.66 -11.30
C GLY A 6 -3.99 -10.92 -9.84
N LEU A 7 -3.53 -12.04 -9.27
CA LEU A 7 -3.84 -12.40 -7.89
C LEU A 7 -3.27 -11.40 -6.88
N ALA A 8 -1.99 -11.05 -7.02
CA ALA A 8 -1.34 -10.08 -6.13
C ALA A 8 -1.99 -8.69 -6.22
N TYR A 9 -2.34 -8.27 -7.44
CA TYR A 9 -3.02 -6.99 -7.67
C TYR A 9 -4.37 -6.91 -6.96
N VAL A 10 -5.20 -7.94 -7.06
CA VAL A 10 -6.52 -7.96 -6.41
C VAL A 10 -6.39 -7.92 -4.88
N PHE A 11 -5.48 -8.70 -4.29
CA PHE A 11 -5.36 -8.73 -2.83
C PHE A 11 -4.78 -7.44 -2.24
N PHE A 12 -3.71 -6.89 -2.83
CA PHE A 12 -3.06 -5.71 -2.27
C PHE A 12 -3.75 -4.40 -2.66
N MET A 13 -4.07 -4.23 -3.94
CA MET A 13 -4.64 -2.97 -4.43
C MET A 13 -6.14 -2.92 -4.19
N ILE A 14 -6.89 -3.86 -4.78
CA ILE A 14 -8.37 -3.83 -4.69
C ILE A 14 -8.84 -4.09 -3.25
N GLY A 15 -8.25 -5.07 -2.55
CA GLY A 15 -8.54 -5.34 -1.15
C GLY A 15 -8.22 -4.15 -0.23
N GLY A 16 -7.05 -3.53 -0.42
CA GLY A 16 -6.65 -2.34 0.35
C GLY A 16 -7.57 -1.14 0.10
N GLN A 17 -7.92 -0.89 -1.17
CA GLN A 17 -8.86 0.16 -1.54
C GLN A 17 -10.26 -0.09 -0.98
N PHE A 18 -10.75 -1.34 -1.02
CA PHE A 18 -12.04 -1.69 -0.42
C PHE A 18 -12.04 -1.45 1.09
N PHE A 19 -10.99 -1.87 1.81
CA PHE A 19 -10.86 -1.65 3.25
C PHE A 19 -10.81 -0.15 3.59
N VAL A 20 -10.00 0.63 2.89
CA VAL A 20 -9.93 2.09 3.13
C VAL A 20 -11.25 2.77 2.77
N GLY A 21 -11.93 2.35 1.72
CA GLY A 21 -13.26 2.85 1.38
C GLY A 21 -14.30 2.53 2.45
N ALA A 22 -14.20 1.37 3.09
CA ALA A 22 -15.09 0.98 4.19
C ALA A 22 -14.78 1.76 5.48
N MET A 23 -13.52 2.11 5.73
CA MET A 23 -13.06 2.75 6.97
C MET A 23 -13.06 4.28 6.92
N ALA A 24 -12.94 4.90 5.74
CA ALA A 24 -12.85 6.35 5.61
C ALA A 24 -14.24 7.01 5.73
N PRO A 25 -14.36 8.15 6.43
CA PRO A 25 -15.57 8.98 6.41
C PRO A 25 -15.92 9.42 4.98
N GLU A 26 -17.22 9.51 4.67
CA GLU A 26 -17.70 9.87 3.32
C GLU A 26 -17.08 11.18 2.79
N ALA A 27 -16.85 12.15 3.68
CA ALA A 27 -16.27 13.44 3.33
C ALA A 27 -14.82 13.35 2.78
N ILE A 28 -14.05 12.34 3.18
CA ILE A 28 -12.62 12.20 2.81
C ILE A 28 -12.31 10.91 2.05
N GLY A 29 -13.30 10.07 1.76
CA GLY A 29 -13.10 8.78 1.09
C GLY A 29 -12.37 8.89 -0.25
N ALA A 30 -12.75 9.86 -1.10
CA ALA A 30 -12.08 10.09 -2.38
C ALA A 30 -10.62 10.53 -2.21
N SER A 31 -10.33 11.36 -1.21
CA SER A 31 -8.97 11.80 -0.87
C SER A 31 -8.11 10.66 -0.31
N ALA A 32 -8.71 9.77 0.50
CA ALA A 32 -8.02 8.59 1.00
C ALA A 32 -7.65 7.61 -0.13
N GLN A 33 -8.57 7.41 -1.09
CA GLN A 33 -8.30 6.58 -2.27
C GLN A 33 -7.21 7.18 -3.18
N SER A 34 -7.23 8.50 -3.40
CA SER A 34 -6.20 9.16 -4.21
C SER A 34 -4.82 9.12 -3.52
N LEU A 35 -4.78 9.17 -2.19
CA LEU A 35 -3.54 9.00 -1.43
C LEU A 35 -2.92 7.60 -1.63
N ILE A 36 -3.73 6.53 -1.61
CA ILE A 36 -3.24 5.17 -1.92
C ILE A 36 -2.62 5.15 -3.32
N PHE A 37 -3.34 5.70 -4.30
CA PHE A 37 -2.87 5.71 -5.67
C PHE A 37 -1.55 6.49 -5.84
N ILE A 38 -1.42 7.66 -5.20
CA ILE A 38 -0.19 8.45 -5.20
C ILE A 38 0.95 7.68 -4.52
N ALA A 39 0.66 7.02 -3.40
CA ALA A 39 1.64 6.22 -2.68
C ALA A 39 2.16 5.05 -3.53
N THR A 40 1.29 4.34 -4.24
CA THR A 40 1.66 3.15 -5.03
C THR A 40 2.21 3.50 -6.40
N SER A 41 1.48 4.30 -7.16
CA SER A 41 1.73 4.56 -8.59
C SER A 41 2.46 5.87 -8.82
N GLY A 42 2.51 6.76 -7.83
CA GLY A 42 3.31 7.97 -7.85
C GLY A 42 4.68 7.72 -7.22
N ILE A 43 4.78 7.98 -5.92
CA ILE A 43 6.05 7.97 -5.17
C ILE A 43 6.66 6.57 -5.16
N GLY A 44 5.85 5.54 -4.86
CA GLY A 44 6.31 4.15 -4.79
C GLY A 44 6.90 3.67 -6.10
N LEU A 45 6.20 3.92 -7.21
CA LEU A 45 6.69 3.57 -8.54
C LEU A 45 7.95 4.35 -8.91
N PHE A 46 7.98 5.67 -8.64
CA PHE A 46 9.16 6.49 -8.91
C PHE A 46 10.40 6.01 -8.15
N LEU A 47 10.29 5.77 -6.84
CA LEU A 47 11.43 5.26 -6.06
C LEU A 47 11.78 3.82 -6.45
N GLY A 48 10.78 3.01 -6.76
CA GLY A 48 10.94 1.63 -7.18
C GLY A 48 11.72 1.49 -8.49
N THR A 49 11.44 2.32 -9.50
CA THR A 49 12.18 2.29 -10.77
C THR A 49 13.62 2.76 -10.60
N GLN A 50 13.86 3.80 -9.80
CA GLN A 50 15.21 4.26 -9.49
C GLN A 50 16.03 3.18 -8.77
N LEU A 51 15.44 2.53 -7.76
CA LEU A 51 16.06 1.42 -7.05
C LEU A 51 16.32 0.23 -7.98
N ALA A 52 15.37 -0.12 -8.85
CA ALA A 52 15.53 -1.21 -9.81
C ALA A 52 16.71 -0.95 -10.75
N GLY A 53 16.85 0.27 -11.29
CA GLY A 53 17.99 0.65 -12.12
C GLY A 53 19.32 0.53 -11.37
N TYR A 54 19.36 0.99 -10.11
CA TYR A 54 20.54 0.84 -9.26
C TYR A 54 20.90 -0.64 -9.01
N VAL A 55 19.92 -1.47 -8.67
CA VAL A 55 20.11 -2.91 -8.42
C VAL A 55 20.58 -3.62 -9.68
N MET A 56 19.99 -3.32 -10.84
CA MET A 56 20.37 -3.92 -12.12
C MET A 56 21.81 -3.58 -12.50
N SER A 57 22.23 -2.31 -12.38
CA SER A 57 23.61 -1.89 -12.69
C SER A 57 24.66 -2.48 -11.75
N ARG A 58 24.33 -2.67 -10.46
CA ARG A 58 25.22 -3.33 -9.49
C ARG A 58 25.33 -4.84 -9.67
N ASN A 59 24.35 -5.46 -10.31
CA ASN A 59 24.26 -6.91 -10.49
C ASN A 59 24.38 -7.32 -11.96
N SER A 60 25.05 -6.50 -12.77
CA SER A 60 25.46 -6.83 -14.14
C SER A 60 26.97 -7.08 -14.20
N GLU A 61 27.37 -8.19 -14.83
CA GLU A 61 28.76 -8.50 -15.16
C GLU A 61 28.90 -8.45 -16.68
N GLY A 62 29.41 -7.33 -17.21
CA GLY A 62 29.40 -7.05 -18.65
C GLY A 62 27.97 -6.95 -19.17
N GLU A 63 27.62 -7.78 -20.16
CA GLU A 63 26.27 -7.86 -20.75
C GLU A 63 25.35 -8.87 -20.03
N THR A 64 25.84 -9.54 -18.97
CA THR A 64 25.07 -10.58 -18.27
C THR A 64 24.48 -10.06 -16.97
N PHE A 65 23.15 -10.19 -16.81
CA PHE A 65 22.45 -9.86 -15.57
C PHE A 65 22.37 -11.03 -14.60
N GLN A 66 22.73 -10.79 -13.33
CA GLN A 66 22.59 -11.74 -12.23
C GLN A 66 21.15 -11.72 -11.69
N TRP A 67 20.21 -12.27 -12.46
CA TRP A 67 18.76 -12.23 -12.18
C TRP A 67 18.38 -12.69 -10.77
N ARG A 68 19.04 -13.71 -10.22
CA ARG A 68 18.77 -14.19 -8.86
C ARG A 68 18.97 -13.11 -7.80
N LYS A 69 20.04 -12.31 -7.91
CA LYS A 69 20.33 -11.21 -6.99
C LYS A 69 19.36 -10.04 -7.20
N ILE A 70 19.03 -9.76 -8.46
CA ILE A 70 18.08 -8.69 -8.84
C ILE A 70 16.69 -8.98 -8.25
N TRP A 71 16.19 -10.21 -8.41
CA TRP A 71 14.88 -10.62 -7.88
C TRP A 71 14.85 -10.83 -6.37
N ALA A 72 16.00 -11.04 -5.71
CA ALA A 72 16.06 -11.13 -4.26
C ALA A 72 15.69 -9.81 -3.56
N VAL A 73 15.95 -8.66 -4.19
CA VAL A 73 15.65 -7.34 -3.62
C VAL A 73 14.14 -7.10 -3.47
N PRO A 74 13.29 -7.19 -4.52
CA PRO A 74 11.84 -7.02 -4.35
C PRO A 74 11.23 -8.09 -3.44
N LEU A 75 11.78 -9.31 -3.43
CA LEU A 75 11.37 -10.35 -2.49
C LEU A 75 11.61 -9.93 -1.04
N ALA A 76 12.80 -9.42 -0.73
CA ALA A 76 13.15 -8.94 0.61
C ALA A 76 12.29 -7.76 1.05
N ILE A 77 12.04 -6.79 0.16
CA ILE A 77 11.17 -5.63 0.44
C ILE A 77 9.74 -6.09 0.72
N THR A 78 9.21 -7.01 -0.10
CA THR A 78 7.85 -7.54 0.06
C THR A 78 7.71 -8.31 1.38
N LEU A 79 8.70 -9.14 1.72
CA LEU A 79 8.70 -9.89 2.98
C LEU A 79 8.79 -8.96 4.19
N ALA A 80 9.66 -7.95 4.16
CA ALA A 80 9.75 -6.96 5.22
C ALA A 80 8.43 -6.18 5.38
N GLY A 81 7.80 -5.79 4.26
CA GLY A 81 6.49 -5.14 4.27
C GLY A 81 5.38 -6.04 4.83
N ALA A 82 5.38 -7.32 4.48
CA ALA A 82 4.42 -8.29 5.01
C ALA A 82 4.58 -8.49 6.53
N ILE A 83 5.82 -8.53 7.03
CA ILE A 83 6.10 -8.60 8.47
C ILE A 83 5.65 -7.31 9.17
N ALA A 84 5.99 -6.15 8.62
CA ALA A 84 5.56 -4.86 9.17
C ALA A 84 4.03 -4.78 9.22
N PHE A 85 3.34 -5.18 8.15
CA PHE A 85 1.88 -5.26 8.14
C PHE A 85 1.38 -6.20 9.23
N ALA A 86 1.90 -7.42 9.33
CA ALA A 86 1.47 -8.38 10.35
C ALA A 86 1.67 -7.89 11.80
N VAL A 87 2.69 -7.07 12.05
CA VAL A 87 3.00 -6.53 13.40
C VAL A 87 2.21 -5.26 13.72
N PHE A 88 2.08 -4.34 12.76
CA PHE A 88 1.48 -3.02 13.00
C PHE A 88 0.00 -2.94 12.66
N PHE A 89 -0.52 -3.81 11.80
CA PHE A 89 -1.92 -3.78 11.41
C PHE A 89 -2.82 -4.17 12.58
N ARG A 90 -3.80 -3.32 12.87
CA ARG A 90 -4.85 -3.54 13.87
C ARG A 90 -6.20 -3.32 13.21
N VAL A 91 -7.10 -4.29 13.38
CA VAL A 91 -8.48 -4.17 12.93
C VAL A 91 -9.26 -3.39 13.99
N PRO A 92 -9.94 -2.28 13.64
CA PRO A 92 -10.83 -1.56 14.56
C PRO A 92 -11.95 -2.47 15.05
N SER A 93 -12.37 -2.32 16.31
CA SER A 93 -13.47 -3.13 16.84
C SER A 93 -14.80 -2.77 16.13
N PRO A 94 -15.74 -3.73 15.98
CA PRO A 94 -17.07 -3.43 15.42
C PRO A 94 -17.85 -2.35 16.19
N GLU A 95 -17.50 -2.10 17.46
CA GLU A 95 -18.10 -1.07 18.31
C GLU A 95 -17.56 0.33 17.99
N GLU A 96 -16.25 0.49 17.78
CA GLU A 96 -15.64 1.75 17.33
C GLU A 96 -16.22 2.20 15.98
N PHE A 97 -16.42 1.26 15.06
CA PHE A 97 -17.02 1.54 13.75
C PHE A 97 -18.44 2.14 13.87
N LYS A 98 -19.25 1.63 14.81
CA LYS A 98 -20.60 2.15 15.07
C LYS A 98 -20.59 3.52 15.76
N ILE A 99 -19.65 3.75 16.68
CA ILE A 99 -19.54 5.02 17.41
C ILE A 99 -19.12 6.15 16.46
N GLU A 100 -18.17 5.89 15.56
CA GLU A 100 -17.72 6.89 14.58
C GLU A 100 -18.82 7.22 13.56
N SER A 101 -19.52 6.20 13.06
CA SER A 101 -20.63 6.35 12.09
C SER A 101 -21.86 7.08 12.64
N ASN A 102 -22.07 7.10 13.96
CA ASN A 102 -23.26 7.69 14.58
C ASN A 102 -23.05 9.13 15.08
N LYS A 103 -21.84 9.68 14.95
CA LYS A 103 -21.56 11.07 15.34
C LYS A 103 -22.04 12.06 14.26
N PRO A 104 -22.66 13.19 14.63
CA PRO A 104 -23.02 14.24 13.67
C PRO A 104 -21.78 14.74 12.92
N ILE A 105 -21.92 15.05 11.63
CA ILE A 105 -20.82 15.51 10.74
C ILE A 105 -20.04 16.69 11.35
N ALA A 106 -20.70 17.57 12.11
CA ALA A 106 -20.06 18.70 12.79
C ALA A 106 -19.10 18.27 13.93
N GLU A 107 -19.39 17.16 14.61
CA GLU A 107 -18.56 16.65 15.71
C GLU A 107 -17.35 15.86 15.17
N GLN A 108 -17.52 15.15 14.06
CA GLN A 108 -16.42 14.48 13.34
C GLN A 108 -15.39 15.50 12.81
N ALA A 109 -15.81 16.69 12.40
CA ALA A 109 -14.91 17.77 11.97
C ALA A 109 -14.11 18.34 13.16
N MET A 110 -14.77 18.57 14.30
CA MET A 110 -14.15 19.13 15.52
C MET A 110 -13.10 18.20 16.15
N LEU A 111 -13.31 16.88 16.12
CA LEU A 111 -12.36 15.90 16.66
C LEU A 111 -11.10 15.74 15.80
N ASN A 112 -11.20 16.04 14.50
CA ASN A 112 -10.08 15.94 13.55
C ASN A 112 -9.31 17.26 13.36
N GLY A 113 -9.62 18.30 14.16
CA GLY A 113 -8.84 19.54 14.21
C GLY A 113 -8.83 20.34 12.91
N VAL A 114 -9.95 20.35 12.17
CA VAL A 114 -10.17 21.24 11.01
C VAL A 114 -11.18 22.34 11.39
#